data_AF-A0A0N5A708-F1
#
_entry.id   AF-A0A0N5A708-F1
#
_cell.length_a   1.000
_cell.length_b   1.000
_cell.length_c   1.000
_cell.angle_alpha   90.00
_cell.angle_beta   90.00
_cell.angle_gamma   90.00
#
_symmetry.space_group_name_H-M   'P 1'
#
loop_
_entity.id
_entity.type
_entity.pdbx_description
1 polymer ?
#
loop_
_entity_poly.entity_id
_entity_poly.type
_entity_poly.pdbx_seq_one_letter_code
_entity_poly.pdbx_strand_id
1 'polypeptide(L)'
;MFIFGEYQDCWDKNDFDLPSTNELEVTTKSVTGDCSTVVDVVLRDINGVSMFWPTIFVSDEFNSMPKNGIAMYKILCKRFYDNIISQKGITKVKKCAMIKSTCLDFFTTYGYMERVIRALPLDNWGNIGQFLSCNFNE
;
A
#
# COMPACT_ATOMS: atom_id res chain seq x y z
N MET A 1 25.45 3.26 37.04
CA MET A 1 25.47 4.51 36.24
C MET A 1 25.95 4.12 34.86
N PHE A 2 25.04 3.93 33.90
CA PHE A 2 25.41 3.53 32.55
C PHE A 2 25.78 4.77 31.75
N ILE A 3 27.01 4.77 31.23
CA ILE A 3 27.59 5.82 30.39
C ILE A 3 27.07 5.57 28.97
N PHE A 4 26.39 6.55 28.39
CA PHE A 4 26.02 6.56 26.98
C PHE A 4 27.29 6.83 26.16
N GLY A 5 27.71 5.84 25.39
CA GLY A 5 28.74 5.99 24.35
C GLY A 5 28.12 6.66 23.13
N GLU A 6 28.76 7.74 22.69
CA GLU A 6 28.47 8.46 21.47
C GLU A 6 28.68 7.57 20.23
N TYR A 7 27.77 7.63 19.28
CA TYR A 7 28.03 7.25 17.88
C TYR A 7 27.67 8.46 17.02
N GLN A 8 28.71 9.23 16.68
CA GLN A 8 28.67 10.30 15.70
C GLN A 8 28.81 9.73 14.28
N ASP A 9 28.02 10.35 13.38
CA ASP A 9 28.33 10.65 11.97
C ASP A 9 28.88 9.53 11.07
N CYS A 10 27.99 8.92 10.30
CA CYS A 10 28.32 8.24 9.04
C CYS A 10 27.29 8.57 7.97
N TRP A 11 27.19 9.84 7.56
CA TRP A 11 26.72 10.19 6.22
C TRP A 11 27.55 11.37 5.73
N ASP A 12 28.49 11.06 4.83
CA ASP A 12 29.33 12.04 4.16
C ASP A 12 28.47 13.14 3.52
N LYS A 13 28.83 14.38 3.86
CA LYS A 13 28.44 15.56 3.08
C LYS A 13 29.28 15.55 1.82
N ASN A 14 28.62 15.65 0.68
CA ASN A 14 29.13 15.73 -0.69
C ASN A 14 29.13 14.37 -1.39
N ASP A 15 28.02 14.07 -2.07
CA ASP A 15 28.00 13.52 -3.43
C ASP A 15 26.56 13.19 -3.81
N PHE A 16 25.82 14.19 -4.27
CA PHE A 16 24.78 13.95 -5.27
C PHE A 16 24.57 15.24 -6.04
N ASP A 17 25.27 15.35 -7.16
CA ASP A 17 24.99 16.35 -8.19
C ASP A 17 23.50 16.31 -8.53
N LEU A 18 22.85 17.45 -8.29
CA LEU A 18 21.48 17.71 -8.75
C LEU A 18 21.47 17.70 -10.28
N PRO A 19 20.68 16.85 -10.96
CA PRO A 19 20.25 17.23 -12.28
C PRO A 19 19.25 18.39 -12.13
N SER A 20 19.68 19.54 -12.65
CA SER A 20 18.87 20.64 -13.19
C SER A 20 17.39 20.32 -13.31
N THR A 21 16.57 21.19 -12.71
CA THR A 21 15.14 21.42 -12.97
C THR A 21 14.67 20.88 -14.31
N ASN A 22 14.12 19.67 -14.29
CA ASN A 22 13.03 19.32 -15.18
C ASN A 22 11.78 19.30 -14.34
N GLU A 23 10.80 20.06 -14.81
CA GLU A 23 9.44 20.11 -14.32
C GLU A 23 9.00 18.71 -13.93
N LEU A 24 8.62 18.52 -12.67
CA LEU A 24 7.81 17.38 -12.27
C LEU A 24 6.49 17.56 -13.03
N GLU A 25 6.45 17.02 -14.25
CA GLU A 25 5.21 16.62 -14.87
C GLU A 25 4.51 15.75 -13.83
N VAL A 26 3.51 16.35 -13.18
CA VAL A 26 2.44 15.59 -12.55
C VAL A 26 1.81 14.85 -13.72
N THR A 27 2.34 13.66 -14.00
CA THR A 27 1.75 12.77 -14.97
C THR A 27 0.42 12.38 -14.37
N THR A 28 -0.62 13.12 -14.75
CA THR A 28 -2.01 12.70 -14.66
C THR A 28 -2.17 11.53 -15.63
N LYS A 29 -1.45 10.42 -15.38
CA LYS A 29 -1.73 9.16 -16.05
C LYS A 29 -3.17 8.85 -15.71
N SER A 30 -4.00 8.86 -16.75
CA SER A 30 -5.40 8.53 -16.70
C SER A 30 -5.59 7.30 -15.83
N VAL A 31 -6.42 7.42 -14.79
CA VAL A 31 -6.95 6.29 -14.04
C VAL A 31 -7.68 5.42 -15.06
N THR A 32 -7.04 4.35 -15.52
CA THR A 32 -7.58 3.43 -16.54
C THR A 32 -8.42 2.31 -15.93
N GLY A 33 -8.61 2.32 -14.62
CA GLY A 33 -9.04 1.15 -13.87
C GLY A 33 -10.52 0.80 -13.98
N ASP A 34 -10.89 0.07 -15.03
CA ASP A 34 -12.10 -0.76 -14.99
C ASP A 34 -11.89 -1.91 -13.99
N CYS A 35 -12.93 -2.25 -13.24
CA CYS A 35 -12.93 -3.32 -12.24
C CYS A 35 -12.63 -4.71 -12.84
N SER A 36 -12.76 -4.86 -14.16
CA SER A 36 -12.30 -6.04 -14.90
C SER A 36 -10.77 -6.20 -14.90
N THR A 37 -10.02 -5.10 -14.86
CA THR A 37 -8.54 -5.08 -14.98
C THR A 37 -7.82 -5.05 -13.63
N VAL A 38 -8.53 -4.68 -12.56
CA VAL A 38 -7.96 -4.55 -11.21
C VAL A 38 -7.52 -5.88 -10.60
N VAL A 39 -8.16 -6.97 -11.05
CA VAL A 39 -7.98 -8.31 -10.51
C VAL A 39 -6.52 -8.74 -10.62
N ASP A 40 -5.90 -8.53 -11.77
CA ASP A 40 -4.50 -8.88 -11.97
C ASP A 40 -3.55 -7.92 -11.24
N VAL A 41 -3.98 -6.68 -10.94
CA VAL A 41 -3.17 -5.69 -10.20
C VAL A 41 -3.12 -6.02 -8.70
N VAL A 42 -4.29 -6.26 -8.10
CA VAL A 42 -4.49 -6.49 -6.65
C VAL A 42 -3.89 -7.80 -6.17
N LEU A 43 -3.82 -8.80 -7.06
CA LEU A 43 -3.25 -10.11 -6.76
C LEU A 43 -1.73 -10.19 -7.01
N ARG A 44 -1.08 -9.10 -7.45
CA ARG A 44 0.39 -9.07 -7.54
C ARG A 44 1.00 -9.12 -6.14
N ASP A 45 2.11 -9.84 -6.05
CA ASP A 45 3.05 -9.74 -4.95
C ASP A 45 4.40 -9.24 -5.47
N ILE A 46 5.10 -8.50 -4.61
CA ILE A 46 6.48 -8.06 -4.84
C ILE A 46 7.30 -8.68 -3.73
N ASN A 47 8.08 -9.71 -4.06
CA ASN A 47 8.93 -10.44 -3.11
C ASN A 47 8.16 -11.03 -1.92
N GLY A 48 6.97 -11.62 -2.16
CA GLY A 48 6.17 -12.23 -1.10
C GLY A 48 5.38 -11.24 -0.24
N VAL A 49 5.16 -10.04 -0.76
CA VAL A 49 4.38 -8.99 -0.09
C VAL A 49 3.31 -8.48 -1.04
N SER A 50 2.08 -8.33 -0.54
CA SER A 50 0.94 -7.83 -1.32
C SER A 50 1.18 -6.42 -1.88
N MET A 51 0.63 -6.14 -3.06
CA MET A 51 0.59 -4.80 -3.68
C MET A 51 0.04 -3.69 -2.76
N PHE A 52 -0.74 -4.04 -1.74
CA PHE A 52 -1.29 -3.11 -0.75
C PHE A 52 -0.24 -2.62 0.25
N TRP A 53 0.95 -3.21 0.25
CA TRP A 53 2.01 -2.80 1.16
C TRP A 53 2.36 -1.33 0.94
N PRO A 54 2.52 -0.56 2.03
CA PRO A 54 2.91 0.84 1.93
C PRO A 54 4.28 0.91 1.23
N THR A 55 4.31 1.51 0.05
CA THR A 55 5.54 1.71 -0.73
C THR A 55 6.36 2.85 -0.12
N ILE A 56 7.58 3.06 -0.62
CA ILE A 56 8.42 4.21 -0.28
C ILE A 56 7.78 5.58 -0.61
N PHE A 57 6.68 5.59 -1.39
CA PHE A 57 5.93 6.79 -1.77
C PHE A 57 4.66 7.01 -0.92
N VAL A 58 4.64 6.51 0.32
CA VAL A 58 3.54 6.79 1.25
C VAL A 58 3.39 8.28 1.51
N SER A 59 2.14 8.76 1.54
CA SER A 59 1.83 10.17 1.83
C SER A 59 2.28 10.58 3.23
N ASP A 60 2.53 11.88 3.42
CA ASP A 60 2.78 12.46 4.75
C ASP A 60 1.66 12.12 5.73
N GLU A 61 0.42 12.02 5.24
CA GLU A 61 -0.74 11.60 6.02
C GLU A 61 -0.59 10.17 6.54
N PHE A 62 -0.09 9.23 5.73
CA PHE A 62 0.18 7.87 6.18
C PHE A 62 1.28 7.82 7.24
N ASN A 63 2.35 8.59 7.04
CA ASN A 63 3.47 8.67 7.99
C ASN A 63 3.10 9.37 9.30
N SER A 64 2.10 10.26 9.28
CA SER A 64 1.57 10.92 10.47
C SER A 64 0.69 10.01 11.35
N MET A 65 0.29 8.84 10.85
CA MET A 65 -0.53 7.91 11.62
C MET A 65 0.22 7.33 12.83
N PRO A 66 -0.51 6.94 13.90
CA PRO A 66 0.08 6.25 15.03
C PRO A 66 0.91 5.02 14.61
N LYS A 67 2.10 4.86 15.21
CA LYS A 67 3.03 3.75 14.89
C LYS A 67 2.37 2.37 15.00
N ASN A 68 1.49 2.18 15.98
CA ASN A 68 0.70 0.95 16.15
C ASN A 68 -0.29 0.75 14.99
N GLY A 69 -0.95 1.81 14.52
CA GLY A 69 -1.82 1.75 13.33
C GLY A 69 -1.05 1.33 12.09
N ILE A 70 0.10 1.96 11.83
CA ILE A 70 0.98 1.60 10.70
C ILE A 70 1.41 0.12 10.79
N ALA A 71 1.76 -0.36 11.98
CA ALA A 71 2.12 -1.76 12.19
C ALA A 71 0.95 -2.72 11.90
N MET A 72 -0.27 -2.38 12.35
CA MET A 72 -1.47 -3.18 12.08
C MET A 72 -1.82 -3.22 10.60
N TYR A 73 -1.65 -2.12 9.87
CA TYR A 73 -1.82 -2.11 8.42
C TYR A 73 -0.80 -2.99 7.70
N LYS A 74 0.48 -2.97 8.11
CA LYS A 74 1.49 -3.89 7.57
C LYS A 74 1.13 -5.36 7.82
N ILE A 75 0.59 -5.68 9.01
CA ILE A 75 0.10 -7.03 9.33
C ILE A 75 -1.06 -7.42 8.39
N LEU A 76 -2.00 -6.50 8.13
CA LEU A 76 -3.08 -6.72 7.17
C LEU A 76 -2.52 -7.05 5.77
N CYS A 77 -1.59 -6.25 5.25
CA CYS A 77 -1.00 -6.47 3.92
C CYS A 77 -0.26 -7.81 3.84
N LYS A 78 0.41 -8.23 4.91
CA LYS A 78 1.03 -9.56 5.00
C LYS A 78 -0.01 -10.68 4.96
N ARG A 79 -1.13 -10.54 5.68
CA ARG A 79 -2.24 -11.52 5.66
C ARG A 79 -2.84 -11.69 4.26
N PHE A 80 -2.89 -10.65 3.43
CA PHE A 80 -3.35 -10.79 2.05
C PHE A 80 -2.49 -11.78 1.28
N TYR A 81 -1.16 -11.69 1.40
CA TYR A 81 -0.26 -12.63 0.73
C TYR A 81 -0.40 -14.03 1.33
N ASP A 82 -0.18 -14.15 2.65
CA ASP A 82 -0.10 -15.44 3.34
C ASP A 82 -1.39 -16.25 3.23
N ASN A 83 -2.56 -15.59 3.30
CA ASN A 83 -3.85 -16.26 3.46
C ASN A 83 -4.81 -16.09 2.28
N ILE A 84 -4.51 -15.26 1.27
CA ILE A 84 -5.46 -15.05 0.16
C ILE A 84 -4.77 -15.23 -1.19
N ILE A 85 -3.70 -14.48 -1.46
CA ILE A 85 -2.99 -14.52 -2.74
C ILE A 85 -2.32 -15.88 -2.94
N SER A 86 -1.66 -16.42 -1.91
CA SER A 86 -0.97 -17.72 -1.97
C SER A 86 -1.91 -18.93 -2.09
N GLN A 87 -3.19 -18.79 -1.73
CA GLN A 87 -4.14 -19.91 -1.70
C GLN A 87 -4.41 -20.47 -3.09
N LYS A 88 -4.27 -21.80 -3.24
CA LYS A 88 -4.57 -22.51 -4.49
C LYS A 88 -6.04 -22.94 -4.51
N GLY A 89 -6.62 -23.07 -5.71
CA GLY A 89 -7.99 -23.56 -5.88
C GLY A 89 -9.10 -22.51 -5.70
N ILE A 90 -8.75 -21.25 -5.39
CA ILE A 90 -9.70 -20.13 -5.32
C ILE A 90 -9.55 -19.27 -6.58
N THR A 91 -10.69 -18.87 -7.17
CA THR A 91 -10.72 -18.01 -8.35
C THR A 91 -10.17 -16.62 -8.04
N LYS A 92 -9.61 -15.93 -9.04
CA LYS A 92 -9.07 -14.58 -8.86
C LYS A 92 -10.13 -13.59 -8.37
N VAL A 93 -11.36 -13.69 -8.87
CA VAL A 93 -12.51 -12.85 -8.47
C VAL A 93 -12.82 -13.07 -6.99
N LYS A 94 -12.87 -14.33 -6.53
CA LYS A 94 -13.14 -14.64 -5.12
C LYS A 94 -12.04 -14.13 -4.19
N LYS A 95 -10.77 -14.21 -4.60
CA LYS A 95 -9.66 -13.60 -3.85
C LYS A 95 -9.82 -12.08 -3.72
N CYS A 96 -10.22 -11.39 -4.78
CA CYS A 96 -10.48 -9.95 -4.73
C CYS A 96 -11.63 -9.62 -3.76
N ALA A 97 -12.71 -10.40 -3.79
CA ALA A 97 -13.82 -10.24 -2.85
C ALA A 97 -13.37 -10.45 -1.39
N MET A 98 -12.51 -11.45 -1.12
CA MET A 98 -11.94 -11.68 0.21
C MET A 98 -11.03 -10.53 0.68
N ILE A 99 -10.16 -10.01 -0.17
CA ILE A 99 -9.31 -8.84 0.14
C ILE A 99 -10.20 -7.64 0.47
N LYS A 100 -11.22 -7.38 -0.36
CA LYS A 100 -12.19 -6.30 -0.15
C LYS A 100 -12.91 -6.44 1.20
N SER A 101 -13.45 -7.62 1.52
CA SER A 101 -14.09 -7.87 2.82
C SER A 101 -13.13 -7.60 3.98
N THR A 102 -11.90 -8.13 3.89
CA THR A 102 -10.90 -7.99 4.94
C THR A 102 -10.49 -6.52 5.16
N CYS A 103 -10.43 -5.71 4.10
CA CYS A 103 -10.24 -4.26 4.23
C CYS A 103 -11.39 -3.58 4.97
N LEU A 104 -12.64 -3.93 4.65
CA LEU A 104 -13.82 -3.33 5.29
C LEU A 104 -13.91 -3.73 6.77
N ASP A 105 -13.59 -4.98 7.11
CA ASP A 105 -13.49 -5.44 8.50
C ASP A 105 -12.39 -4.70 9.27
N PHE A 106 -11.24 -4.46 8.61
CA PHE A 106 -10.17 -3.66 9.18
C PHE A 106 -10.62 -2.23 9.46
N PHE A 107 -11.34 -1.58 8.54
CA PHE A 107 -11.84 -0.21 8.75
C PHE A 107 -12.94 -0.14 9.81
N THR A 108 -13.73 -1.20 10.00
CA THR A 108 -14.67 -1.28 11.12
C THR A 108 -13.94 -1.22 12.46
N THR A 109 -12.73 -1.80 12.54
CA THR A 109 -11.89 -1.79 13.75
C THR A 109 -11.02 -0.53 13.88
N TYR A 110 -10.49 -0.04 12.75
CA TYR A 110 -9.49 1.04 12.67
C TYR A 110 -9.98 2.19 11.78
N GLY A 111 -11.23 2.64 11.98
CA GLY A 111 -11.90 3.61 11.10
C GLY A 111 -11.14 4.92 10.89
N TYR A 112 -10.35 5.36 11.87
CA TYR A 112 -9.51 6.56 11.73
C TYR A 112 -8.46 6.46 10.60
N MET A 113 -8.10 5.24 10.20
CA MET A 113 -7.13 4.99 9.12
C MET A 113 -7.80 4.92 7.73
N GLU A 114 -9.11 4.76 7.67
CA GLU A 114 -9.85 4.43 6.44
C GLU A 114 -9.60 5.46 5.34
N ARG A 115 -9.72 6.76 5.66
CA ARG A 115 -9.50 7.84 4.70
C ARG A 115 -8.11 7.76 4.08
N VAL A 116 -7.09 7.57 4.91
CA VAL A 116 -5.69 7.55 4.50
C VAL A 116 -5.38 6.31 3.67
N ILE A 117 -5.84 5.14 4.11
CA ILE A 117 -5.61 3.87 3.39
C ILE A 117 -6.35 3.87 2.05
N ARG A 118 -7.59 4.34 1.98
CA ARG A 118 -8.35 4.42 0.72
C ARG A 118 -7.67 5.30 -0.33
N ALA A 119 -6.91 6.30 0.10
CA ALA A 119 -6.16 7.19 -0.79
C ALA A 119 -4.86 6.57 -1.33
N LEU A 120 -4.38 5.46 -0.77
CA LEU A 120 -3.13 4.85 -1.21
C LEU A 120 -3.24 4.34 -2.65
N PRO A 121 -2.22 4.59 -3.49
CA PRO A 121 -2.22 4.15 -4.88
C PRO A 121 -2.03 2.63 -5.02
N LEU A 122 -2.72 2.05 -5.99
CA LEU A 122 -2.52 0.68 -6.48
C LEU A 122 -1.79 0.74 -7.83
N ASP A 123 -0.50 1.07 -7.80
CA ASP A 123 0.31 1.31 -9.01
C ASP A 123 -0.36 2.39 -9.89
N ASN A 124 -0.28 2.23 -11.21
CA ASN A 124 -0.92 3.08 -12.20
C ASN A 124 -2.42 2.79 -12.39
N TRP A 125 -3.02 1.84 -11.67
CA TRP A 125 -4.43 1.48 -11.88
C TRP A 125 -5.41 2.49 -11.26
N GLY A 126 -5.08 3.00 -10.08
CA GLY A 126 -5.97 3.85 -9.28
C GLY A 126 -5.58 3.82 -7.81
N ASN A 127 -6.55 3.88 -6.90
CA ASN A 127 -6.33 3.79 -5.45
C ASN A 127 -7.14 2.66 -4.80
N ILE A 128 -6.83 2.36 -3.53
CA ILE A 128 -7.53 1.33 -2.76
C ILE A 128 -9.03 1.64 -2.67
N GLY A 129 -9.44 2.89 -2.49
CA GLY A 129 -10.84 3.30 -2.42
C GLY A 129 -11.64 2.94 -3.68
N GLN A 130 -11.04 3.12 -4.85
CA GLN A 130 -11.62 2.73 -6.15
C GLN A 130 -11.75 1.21 -6.25
N PHE A 131 -10.72 0.45 -5.87
CA PHE A 131 -10.80 -1.00 -5.80
C PHE A 131 -11.93 -1.48 -4.87
N LEU A 132 -12.08 -0.87 -3.69
CA LEU A 132 -13.14 -1.24 -2.76
C LEU A 132 -14.53 -0.86 -3.27
N SER A 133 -14.63 0.05 -4.23
CA SER A 133 -15.88 0.41 -4.90
C SER A 133 -16.23 -0.57 -6.03
N CYS A 134 -15.29 -1.41 -6.47
CA CYS A 134 -15.54 -2.39 -7.53
C CYS A 134 -16.57 -3.45 -7.13
N ASN A 135 -17.44 -3.77 -8.07
CA ASN A 135 -18.41 -4.83 -7.91
C ASN A 135 -17.91 -6.11 -8.59
N PHE A 136 -17.42 -7.04 -7.77
CA PHE A 136 -17.01 -8.37 -8.19
C PHE A 136 -18.20 -9.31 -8.00
N ASN A 137 -19.26 -9.12 -8.80
CA ASN A 137 -20.35 -10.10 -8.85
C ASN A 137 -19.80 -11.37 -9.51
N GLU A 138 -19.94 -12.51 -8.80
CA GLU A 138 -19.75 -13.86 -9.37
C GLU A 138 -20.83 -14.17 -10.42
#